data_AF-A0A3B3R2X7-F1
#
_entry.id   AF-A0A3B3R2X7-F1
#
_cell.length_a   1.000
_cell.length_b   1.000
_cell.length_c   1.000
_cell.angle_alpha   90.00
_cell.angle_beta   90.00
_cell.angle_gamma   90.00
#
_symmetry.space_group_name_H-M   'P 1'
#
loop_
_entity.id
_entity.type
_entity.pdbx_description
1 polymer ?
#
loop_
_entity_poly.entity_id
_entity_poly.type
_entity_poly.pdbx_seq_one_letter_code
_entity_poly.pdbx_strand_id
1 'polypeptide(L)'
;MMAECDPSESGSGDKPSPSTSPGHIQPALSDRTGTGAVQAPRGNPGCAVRVSDSTESVLVELDGEGSGEEELLLPGPAGSLSPRSGKEKRVRRSRRSSSSDKDTLASPGSSTGEFNFFPEDPEFAAIVQRAEQAVENGVFPERISQGSSGSYFVKDPKGKIIGVFKPKSEEPYGHLNPKWTKYFHKVCCPCCFGRGCLVPNQGYLSEAAASLVDQKLGLDIVPKTKVVSLVSETFHYSAIDRAKSRGKKYALEKVPKVGKRFHRVGLPPKVGSFQLFVEGYQEADYWLRKFEADPLPENIRKQLQSQFERLVVLDYVIRNTDRGNDNWLIKYEKPGDEASEKDSEWTAVNDSAIKIAAIDNGLAFPFKHPDEWRAYPFHWAWLSQAKVPFSQETRELVLSRISDMNFVQDLCEDLHEMFKTDKGFDRATFEKQMSVMRGQILNLTQALKDGKSPIQLVQMPRVVVERSTSGNQGRVVQLGSAFTQTFHCKRPFFSSW
;
A
#
# COMPACT_ATOMS: atom_id res chain seq x y z
N MET A 1 -44.84 -18.47 32.27
CA MET A 1 -46.23 -18.76 32.68
C MET A 1 -46.27 -18.60 34.19
N MET A 2 -46.58 -17.38 34.66
CA MET A 2 -47.82 -17.02 35.41
C MET A 2 -47.82 -17.60 36.84
N ALA A 3 -48.09 -16.89 37.93
CA ALA A 3 -48.52 -15.51 38.16
C ALA A 3 -48.32 -15.14 39.66
N GLU A 4 -48.50 -13.85 39.92
CA GLU A 4 -48.66 -13.03 41.13
C GLU A 4 -49.15 -13.68 42.44
N CYS A 5 -48.73 -13.07 43.57
CA CYS A 5 -49.64 -12.54 44.63
C CYS A 5 -48.84 -11.80 45.72
N ASP A 6 -49.14 -10.51 45.89
CA ASP A 6 -49.01 -9.70 47.11
C ASP A 6 -50.40 -9.70 47.80
N PRO A 7 -50.60 -9.42 49.12
CA PRO A 7 -50.46 -8.05 49.63
C PRO A 7 -50.19 -7.81 51.15
N SER A 8 -49.63 -6.62 51.44
CA SER A 8 -49.87 -5.63 52.54
C SER A 8 -50.22 -6.02 54.00
N GLU A 9 -49.53 -5.43 55.00
CA GLU A 9 -50.10 -4.41 55.94
C GLU A 9 -49.13 -3.84 57.02
N SER A 10 -49.16 -2.49 57.16
CA SER A 10 -49.01 -1.65 58.38
C SER A 10 -47.61 -1.38 59.00
N GLY A 11 -47.23 -0.20 59.54
CA GLY A 11 -47.81 1.14 59.68
C GLY A 11 -46.96 1.99 60.68
N SER A 12 -46.88 3.33 60.49
CA SER A 12 -46.37 4.40 61.41
C SER A 12 -44.86 4.41 61.79
N GLY A 13 -44.13 5.52 61.97
CA GLY A 13 -44.38 6.97 62.00
C GLY A 13 -43.08 7.72 62.39
N ASP A 14 -43.08 9.03 62.13
CA ASP A 14 -42.24 10.12 62.67
C ASP A 14 -40.85 10.53 62.11
N LYS A 15 -40.85 11.80 61.66
CA LYS A 15 -39.80 12.82 61.43
C LYS A 15 -39.28 13.39 62.79
N PRO A 16 -38.23 14.26 62.91
CA PRO A 16 -37.89 15.36 62.00
C PRO A 16 -36.39 15.76 61.84
N SER A 17 -36.18 16.69 60.90
CA SER A 17 -34.98 17.53 60.71
C SER A 17 -34.91 18.69 61.73
N PRO A 18 -33.79 19.45 61.81
CA PRO A 18 -33.82 20.78 61.18
C PRO A 18 -32.47 21.31 60.62
N SER A 19 -32.62 22.38 59.83
CA SER A 19 -31.65 23.38 59.32
C SER A 19 -31.00 24.22 60.47
N THR A 20 -30.04 25.14 60.35
CA THR A 20 -29.64 26.15 59.34
C THR A 20 -28.31 26.84 59.80
N SER A 21 -27.60 27.52 58.89
CA SER A 21 -26.41 28.44 59.03
C SER A 21 -26.58 29.58 60.07
N PRO A 22 -25.57 30.46 60.44
CA PRO A 22 -24.74 31.31 59.54
C PRO A 22 -23.34 31.80 60.08
N GLY A 23 -22.60 32.64 59.31
CA GLY A 23 -21.77 33.72 59.91
C GLY A 23 -20.33 33.97 59.37
N HIS A 24 -20.15 35.12 58.69
CA HIS A 24 -18.91 35.80 58.27
C HIS A 24 -18.00 36.25 59.44
N ILE A 25 -16.69 36.46 59.21
CA ILE A 25 -15.86 37.63 59.62
C ILE A 25 -14.41 37.50 59.06
N GLN A 26 -13.87 38.58 58.48
CA GLN A 26 -12.45 38.86 58.17
C GLN A 26 -11.88 39.81 59.26
N PRO A 27 -10.55 39.86 59.55
CA PRO A 27 -9.69 40.86 58.85
C PRO A 27 -8.17 40.56 58.73
N ALA A 28 -7.56 41.28 57.77
CA ALA A 28 -6.25 41.99 57.77
C ALA A 28 -4.87 41.28 57.75
N LEU A 29 -4.19 41.46 56.59
CA LEU A 29 -2.85 42.05 56.34
C LEU A 29 -1.61 41.66 57.17
N SER A 30 -0.62 41.08 56.47
CA SER A 30 0.79 41.54 56.52
C SER A 30 1.61 41.03 55.33
N ASP A 31 2.26 41.97 54.64
CA ASP A 31 3.29 41.79 53.60
C ASP A 31 4.49 40.95 54.06
N ARG A 32 5.06 40.14 53.15
CA ARG A 32 6.44 40.32 52.62
C ARG A 32 6.91 39.14 51.75
N THR A 33 7.25 39.49 50.51
CA THR A 33 8.40 39.03 49.70
C THR A 33 8.65 37.52 49.53
N GLY A 34 8.41 37.02 48.31
CA GLY A 34 8.88 35.70 47.86
C GLY A 34 8.80 35.56 46.34
N THR A 35 9.92 35.89 45.70
CA THR A 35 10.41 35.47 44.37
C THR A 35 9.56 34.49 43.55
N GLY A 36 9.26 34.90 42.32
CA GLY A 36 8.42 34.19 41.39
C GLY A 36 9.04 33.01 40.65
N ALA A 37 8.15 32.15 40.18
CA ALA A 37 8.22 31.45 38.89
C ALA A 37 6.77 31.03 38.56
N VAL A 38 6.11 31.83 37.73
CA VAL A 38 4.71 31.63 37.32
C VAL A 38 4.63 30.54 36.27
N GLN A 39 3.84 29.54 36.59
CA GLN A 39 3.20 28.58 35.71
C GLN A 39 2.07 29.29 34.94
N ALA A 40 2.10 29.30 33.60
CA ALA A 40 0.94 29.54 32.72
C ALA A 40 1.35 29.25 31.24
N PRO A 41 0.44 29.21 30.25
CA PRO A 41 -0.36 28.03 29.93
C PRO A 41 -0.31 27.66 28.43
N ARG A 42 -1.01 26.56 28.10
CA ARG A 42 -1.41 26.17 26.74
C ARG A 42 -2.17 27.30 26.04
N GLY A 43 -1.84 27.52 24.77
CA GLY A 43 -2.62 28.31 23.81
C GLY A 43 -2.14 28.06 22.38
N ASN A 44 -3.03 27.56 21.52
CA ASN A 44 -2.87 27.55 20.06
C ASN A 44 -2.70 28.98 19.53
N PRO A 45 -2.08 29.11 18.35
CA PRO A 45 -2.66 30.00 17.35
C PRO A 45 -2.81 29.29 16.00
N GLY A 46 -4.02 29.42 15.44
CA GLY A 46 -4.29 29.13 14.03
C GLY A 46 -4.14 30.37 13.16
N CYS A 47 -3.98 30.09 11.86
CA CYS A 47 -4.46 30.80 10.67
C CYS A 47 -3.93 32.17 10.22
N ALA A 48 -3.97 32.30 8.88
CA ALA A 48 -3.70 33.42 7.96
C ALA A 48 -2.20 33.64 7.60
N VAL A 49 -1.76 33.81 6.34
CA VAL A 49 -2.28 34.63 5.23
C VAL A 49 -1.81 34.09 3.84
N ARG A 50 -2.65 34.21 2.80
CA ARG A 50 -2.28 34.18 1.36
C ARG A 50 -1.81 35.57 0.91
N VAL A 51 -0.72 35.67 0.14
CA VAL A 51 -0.51 36.73 -0.87
C VAL A 51 0.27 36.15 -2.05
N SER A 52 -0.27 36.33 -3.26
CA SER A 52 0.41 36.23 -4.55
C SER A 52 1.12 37.57 -4.84
N ASP A 53 2.35 37.57 -5.35
CA ASP A 53 2.66 37.90 -6.75
C ASP A 53 4.18 38.13 -6.96
N SER A 54 4.63 37.70 -8.14
CA SER A 54 5.82 38.05 -8.94
C SER A 54 6.97 38.92 -8.35
N THR A 55 8.21 38.44 -8.59
CA THR A 55 9.26 39.23 -9.28
C THR A 55 10.45 38.35 -9.68
N GLU A 56 10.93 38.60 -10.90
CA GLU A 56 12.10 38.00 -11.54
C GLU A 56 13.39 38.20 -10.72
N SER A 57 14.30 37.24 -10.79
CA SER A 57 15.73 37.52 -10.63
C SER A 57 16.54 36.65 -11.58
N VAL A 58 16.88 37.27 -12.70
CA VAL A 58 17.92 36.89 -13.66
C VAL A 58 19.27 36.83 -12.94
N LEU A 59 19.99 35.71 -13.07
CA LEU A 59 21.43 35.64 -12.78
C LEU A 59 22.14 34.90 -13.93
N VAL A 60 22.45 35.72 -14.94
CA VAL A 60 23.71 35.84 -15.69
C VAL A 60 24.57 34.58 -15.83
N GLU A 61 24.60 34.09 -17.07
CA GLU A 61 25.64 33.27 -17.66
C GLU A 61 26.99 33.98 -17.61
N LEU A 62 28.05 33.25 -17.25
CA LEU A 62 29.42 33.64 -17.56
C LEU A 62 30.05 32.54 -18.42
N ASP A 63 30.19 32.87 -19.70
CA ASP A 63 31.04 32.19 -20.66
C ASP A 63 32.51 32.27 -20.22
N GLY A 64 33.19 31.12 -20.35
CA GLY A 64 34.63 31.01 -20.27
C GLY A 64 35.10 30.08 -21.37
N GLU A 65 35.29 30.63 -22.58
CA GLU A 65 36.08 29.99 -23.63
C GLU A 65 37.54 29.88 -23.19
N GLY A 66 38.12 28.70 -23.40
CA GLY A 66 39.54 28.43 -23.20
C GLY A 66 39.96 27.20 -23.99
N SER A 67 40.36 27.42 -25.24
CA SER A 67 40.99 26.44 -26.12
C SER A 67 42.36 26.02 -25.57
N GLY A 68 42.67 24.73 -25.65
CA GLY A 68 44.00 24.21 -25.32
C GLY A 68 44.10 22.74 -25.74
N GLU A 69 44.49 22.53 -26.99
CA GLU A 69 45.07 21.29 -27.51
C GLU A 69 46.34 20.91 -26.73
N GLU A 70 46.50 19.65 -26.34
CA GLU A 70 47.82 18.98 -26.45
C GLU A 70 47.72 17.46 -26.32
N GLU A 71 48.58 16.82 -27.09
CA GLU A 71 48.65 15.44 -27.50
C GLU A 71 49.72 14.69 -26.67
N LEU A 72 49.43 13.42 -26.35
CA LEU A 72 50.34 12.29 -26.02
C LEU A 72 51.51 12.49 -25.03
N LEU A 73 51.68 11.52 -24.11
CA LEU A 73 52.82 10.57 -24.11
C LEU A 73 52.81 9.66 -22.86
N LEU A 74 53.10 8.37 -23.10
CA LEU A 74 53.40 7.33 -22.10
C LEU A 74 54.80 7.52 -21.50
N PRO A 75 55.08 6.84 -20.37
CA PRO A 75 56.37 6.18 -20.26
C PRO A 75 56.28 4.75 -19.71
N GLY A 76 57.03 3.84 -20.34
CA GLY A 76 57.58 2.65 -19.69
C GLY A 76 59.08 2.80 -19.49
N PRO A 77 59.72 1.89 -18.73
CA PRO A 77 60.97 1.33 -19.24
C PRO A 77 61.12 -0.19 -19.02
N ALA A 78 61.89 -0.78 -19.95
CA ALA A 78 62.53 -2.10 -19.94
C ALA A 78 63.54 -2.23 -18.75
N GLY A 79 64.07 -3.37 -18.30
CA GLY A 79 64.11 -4.77 -18.74
C GLY A 79 65.44 -5.36 -18.23
N SER A 80 65.51 -6.63 -17.79
CA SER A 80 66.77 -7.42 -17.79
C SER A 80 66.58 -8.91 -17.42
N LEU A 81 66.95 -9.77 -18.38
CA LEU A 81 67.74 -11.02 -18.32
C LEU A 81 67.37 -12.23 -17.40
N SER A 82 67.28 -13.38 -18.08
CA SER A 82 67.18 -14.80 -17.67
C SER A 82 68.56 -15.42 -17.28
N PRO A 83 68.72 -16.65 -16.68
CA PRO A 83 68.22 -17.94 -17.25
C PRO A 83 67.95 -19.19 -16.34
N ARG A 84 67.15 -20.11 -16.93
CA ARG A 84 67.13 -21.60 -16.91
C ARG A 84 67.22 -22.41 -15.59
N SER A 85 66.20 -23.24 -15.33
CA SER A 85 66.18 -24.71 -15.54
C SER A 85 64.94 -25.39 -14.91
N GLY A 86 64.52 -26.55 -15.43
CA GLY A 86 63.63 -27.50 -14.73
C GLY A 86 62.30 -27.83 -15.41
N LYS A 87 62.19 -29.06 -15.93
CA LYS A 87 61.02 -29.66 -16.61
C LYS A 87 59.87 -29.94 -15.63
N GLU A 88 58.62 -29.85 -16.09
CA GLU A 88 57.66 -30.98 -16.12
C GLU A 88 56.30 -30.63 -16.76
N LYS A 89 55.69 -31.66 -17.37
CA LYS A 89 54.50 -31.62 -18.22
C LYS A 89 53.19 -31.57 -17.40
N ARG A 90 52.21 -30.74 -17.78
CA ARG A 90 50.78 -31.11 -17.65
C ARG A 90 49.82 -30.31 -18.54
N VAL A 91 49.22 -31.05 -19.47
CA VAL A 91 47.85 -30.98 -20.04
C VAL A 91 47.11 -29.63 -19.99
N ARG A 92 46.86 -29.07 -21.18
CA ARG A 92 45.98 -27.93 -21.45
C ARG A 92 44.52 -28.25 -21.07
N ARG A 93 43.94 -27.48 -20.14
CA ARG A 93 42.49 -27.29 -20.01
C ARG A 93 42.15 -25.84 -20.33
N SER A 94 41.35 -25.67 -21.37
CA SER A 94 40.74 -24.42 -21.83
C SER A 94 39.90 -23.78 -20.73
N ARG A 95 40.20 -22.53 -20.38
CA ARG A 95 39.37 -21.67 -19.54
C ARG A 95 38.23 -21.13 -20.41
N ARG A 96 37.01 -21.59 -20.16
CA ARG A 96 35.79 -20.98 -20.69
C ARG A 96 35.38 -19.82 -19.78
N SER A 97 35.52 -18.61 -20.30
CA SER A 97 34.82 -17.42 -19.80
C SER A 97 33.33 -17.59 -20.09
N SER A 98 32.48 -17.49 -19.07
CA SER A 98 31.03 -17.60 -19.21
C SER A 98 30.46 -16.28 -19.76
N SER A 99 30.25 -16.21 -21.07
CA SER A 99 29.34 -15.24 -21.69
C SER A 99 27.94 -15.87 -21.72
N SER A 100 27.04 -15.39 -20.87
CA SER A 100 25.64 -15.81 -20.86
C SER A 100 24.76 -14.62 -21.24
N ASP A 101 24.78 -14.28 -22.52
CA ASP A 101 23.71 -13.56 -23.20
C ASP A 101 23.30 -14.44 -24.39
N LYS A 102 22.22 -15.20 -24.22
CA LYS A 102 21.53 -15.84 -25.33
C LYS A 102 20.15 -15.21 -25.41
N ASP A 103 20.06 -14.24 -26.30
CA ASP A 103 18.81 -13.65 -26.77
C ASP A 103 17.91 -14.73 -27.38
N THR A 104 16.68 -14.78 -26.88
CA THR A 104 15.59 -15.55 -27.47
C THR A 104 15.17 -14.88 -28.77
N LEU A 105 15.43 -15.56 -29.89
CA LEU A 105 14.92 -15.22 -31.22
C LEU A 105 13.40 -15.39 -31.25
N ALA A 106 12.67 -14.28 -31.39
CA ALA A 106 11.29 -14.27 -31.86
C ALA A 106 11.23 -13.50 -33.20
N SER A 107 10.60 -14.13 -34.19
CA SER A 107 10.39 -13.62 -35.55
C SER A 107 9.43 -12.41 -35.58
N PRO A 108 9.41 -11.62 -36.68
CA PRO A 108 9.00 -10.22 -36.65
C PRO A 108 7.50 -10.02 -36.93
N GLY A 109 6.81 -9.34 -36.01
CA GLY A 109 5.49 -8.78 -36.23
C GLY A 109 4.79 -8.43 -34.90
N SER A 110 4.49 -7.14 -34.67
CA SER A 110 3.55 -6.66 -33.64
C SER A 110 3.95 -6.73 -32.15
N SER A 111 5.07 -6.13 -31.74
CA SER A 111 5.50 -6.11 -30.32
C SER A 111 5.12 -4.86 -29.51
N THR A 112 4.16 -4.07 -29.98
CA THR A 112 3.48 -3.03 -29.15
C THR A 112 2.22 -3.57 -28.47
N GLY A 113 1.69 -4.73 -28.86
CA GLY A 113 0.40 -5.26 -28.40
C GLY A 113 0.41 -6.39 -27.36
N GLU A 114 1.59 -6.82 -26.86
CA GLU A 114 1.66 -7.91 -25.86
C GLU A 114 1.64 -7.44 -24.41
N PHE A 115 1.93 -6.16 -24.15
CA PHE A 115 1.89 -5.61 -22.80
C PHE A 115 0.49 -5.04 -22.55
N ASN A 116 -0.06 -5.21 -21.35
CA ASN A 116 -1.37 -4.65 -20.93
C ASN A 116 -2.61 -5.26 -21.61
N PHE A 117 -2.61 -6.57 -21.87
CA PHE A 117 -3.78 -7.28 -22.38
C PHE A 117 -4.70 -7.76 -21.24
N PHE A 118 -5.93 -7.26 -21.20
CA PHE A 118 -6.94 -7.58 -20.18
C PHE A 118 -8.28 -8.00 -20.81
N PRO A 119 -8.39 -9.19 -21.42
CA PRO A 119 -9.62 -9.65 -22.09
C PRO A 119 -10.80 -9.78 -21.13
N GLU A 120 -10.53 -10.07 -19.85
CA GLU A 120 -11.52 -10.18 -18.78
C GLU A 120 -12.05 -8.82 -18.30
N ASP A 121 -11.40 -7.72 -18.67
CA ASP A 121 -11.77 -6.37 -18.20
C ASP A 121 -11.55 -5.29 -19.28
N PRO A 122 -12.44 -5.21 -20.28
CA PRO A 122 -12.33 -4.27 -21.38
C PRO A 122 -12.36 -2.80 -20.94
N GLU A 123 -13.07 -2.50 -19.85
CA GLU A 123 -13.15 -1.15 -19.29
C GLU A 123 -11.79 -0.69 -18.76
N PHE A 124 -11.12 -1.55 -17.97
CA PHE A 124 -9.77 -1.26 -17.50
C PHE A 124 -8.78 -1.17 -18.66
N ALA A 125 -8.88 -2.06 -19.65
CA ALA A 125 -8.05 -2.01 -20.86
C ALA A 125 -8.19 -0.67 -21.58
N ALA A 126 -9.43 -0.16 -21.74
CA ALA A 126 -9.68 1.14 -22.37
C ALA A 126 -9.10 2.32 -21.56
N ILE A 127 -9.06 2.24 -20.23
CA ILE A 127 -8.41 3.25 -19.38
C ILE A 127 -6.90 3.24 -19.60
N VAL A 128 -6.27 2.05 -19.61
CA VAL A 128 -4.83 1.93 -19.85
C VAL A 128 -4.47 2.41 -21.26
N GLN A 129 -5.28 2.08 -22.27
CA GLN A 129 -5.09 2.56 -23.62
C GLN A 129 -5.17 4.10 -23.70
N ARG A 130 -6.10 4.73 -22.96
CA ARG A 130 -6.15 6.20 -22.86
C ARG A 130 -4.89 6.79 -22.21
N ALA A 131 -4.32 6.13 -21.21
CA ALA A 131 -3.07 6.54 -20.61
C ALA A 131 -1.89 6.48 -21.60
N GLU A 132 -1.82 5.41 -22.41
CA GLU A 132 -0.79 5.26 -23.44
C GLU A 132 -0.93 6.35 -24.53
N GLN A 133 -2.16 6.59 -25.02
CA GLN A 133 -2.46 7.67 -25.96
C GLN A 133 -2.13 9.05 -25.41
N ALA A 134 -2.35 9.29 -24.10
CA ALA A 134 -2.00 10.54 -23.47
C ALA A 134 -0.48 10.80 -23.56
N VAL A 135 0.34 9.78 -23.25
CA VAL A 135 1.79 9.86 -23.34
C VAL A 135 2.25 10.10 -24.78
N GLU A 136 1.65 9.42 -25.75
CA GLU A 136 1.94 9.61 -27.19
C GLU A 136 1.64 11.05 -27.65
N ASN A 137 0.59 11.66 -27.09
CA ASN A 137 0.20 13.05 -27.35
C ASN A 137 0.96 14.08 -26.50
N GLY A 138 1.99 13.67 -25.76
CA GLY A 138 2.81 14.57 -24.93
C GLY A 138 2.19 14.97 -23.59
N VAL A 139 1.08 14.33 -23.19
CA VAL A 139 0.47 14.48 -21.86
C VAL A 139 1.03 13.40 -20.94
N PHE A 140 2.06 13.77 -20.17
CA PHE A 140 2.81 12.80 -19.35
C PHE A 140 2.23 12.64 -17.94
N PRO A 141 2.39 11.45 -17.33
CA PRO A 141 2.18 11.26 -15.90
C PRO A 141 2.99 12.22 -15.04
N GLU A 142 2.36 12.78 -14.02
CA GLU A 142 2.97 13.75 -13.10
C GLU A 142 3.33 13.09 -11.77
N ARG A 143 4.52 13.36 -11.26
CA ARG A 143 4.98 12.79 -9.99
C ARG A 143 4.18 13.39 -8.82
N ILE A 144 3.70 12.54 -7.93
CA ILE A 144 3.02 12.99 -6.71
C ILE A 144 4.09 13.54 -5.75
N SER A 145 3.96 14.82 -5.38
CA SER A 145 4.92 15.53 -4.53
C SER A 145 4.82 15.08 -3.06
N GLN A 146 3.61 14.74 -2.62
CA GLN A 146 3.31 14.18 -1.30
C GLN A 146 3.32 12.65 -1.38
N GLY A 147 4.18 11.98 -0.60
CA GLY A 147 4.21 10.52 -0.48
C GLY A 147 5.55 9.85 -0.83
N SER A 148 5.48 8.55 -1.14
CA SER A 148 6.66 7.77 -1.54
C SER A 148 7.23 8.28 -2.86
N SER A 149 8.56 8.27 -3.00
CA SER A 149 9.25 8.95 -4.10
C SER A 149 9.03 8.38 -5.51
N GLY A 150 8.15 7.39 -5.69
CA GLY A 150 7.89 6.67 -6.93
C GLY A 150 6.40 6.45 -7.19
N SER A 151 5.58 7.50 -7.12
CA SER A 151 4.15 7.46 -7.47
C SER A 151 3.80 8.59 -8.42
N TYR A 152 2.93 8.30 -9.40
CA TYR A 152 2.60 9.22 -10.50
C TYR A 152 1.08 9.29 -10.73
N PHE A 153 0.54 10.49 -10.85
CA PHE A 153 -0.79 10.71 -11.42
C PHE A 153 -0.73 10.51 -12.93
N VAL A 154 -1.42 9.49 -13.43
CA VAL A 154 -1.57 9.23 -14.85
C VAL A 154 -2.79 9.97 -15.38
N LYS A 155 -2.63 10.59 -16.54
CA LYS A 155 -3.63 11.45 -17.17
C LYS A 155 -4.16 10.83 -18.47
N ASP A 156 -5.37 11.21 -18.85
CA ASP A 156 -5.90 10.97 -20.18
C ASP A 156 -5.41 12.05 -21.18
N PRO A 157 -5.72 11.94 -22.48
CA PRO A 157 -5.32 12.95 -23.47
C PRO A 157 -5.89 14.36 -23.24
N LYS A 158 -6.91 14.50 -22.38
CA LYS A 158 -7.49 15.79 -21.99
C LYS A 158 -6.83 16.37 -20.73
N GLY A 159 -5.86 15.67 -20.15
CA GLY A 159 -5.17 16.06 -18.93
C GLY A 159 -5.92 15.70 -17.64
N LYS A 160 -7.04 14.97 -17.70
CA LYS A 160 -7.78 14.50 -16.52
C LYS A 160 -7.03 13.34 -15.88
N ILE A 161 -6.89 13.34 -14.55
CA ILE A 161 -6.29 12.22 -13.82
C ILE A 161 -7.22 11.00 -13.91
N ILE A 162 -6.69 9.87 -14.35
CA ILE A 162 -7.42 8.61 -14.53
C ILE A 162 -6.88 7.46 -13.67
N GLY A 163 -5.65 7.60 -13.16
CA GLY A 163 -5.06 6.57 -12.32
C GLY A 163 -3.82 7.03 -11.58
N VAL A 164 -3.39 6.20 -10.63
CA VAL A 164 -2.12 6.32 -9.92
C VAL A 164 -1.25 5.14 -10.32
N PHE A 165 -0.06 5.44 -10.83
CA PHE A 165 0.93 4.45 -11.23
C PHE A 165 2.13 4.42 -10.28
N LYS A 166 2.47 3.24 -9.77
CA LYS A 166 3.62 3.01 -8.87
C LYS A 166 4.57 1.99 -9.51
N PRO A 167 5.64 2.42 -10.19
CA PRO A 167 6.57 1.51 -10.84
C PRO A 167 7.43 0.74 -9.83
N LYS A 168 7.52 -0.59 -10.00
CA LYS A 168 8.35 -1.51 -9.18
C LYS A 168 9.78 -0.98 -8.98
N SER A 169 10.40 -0.49 -10.06
CA SER A 169 11.80 -0.03 -10.04
C SER A 169 12.07 1.16 -9.10
N GLU A 170 11.04 1.93 -8.73
CA GLU A 170 11.16 3.16 -7.94
C GLU A 170 10.61 3.03 -6.50
N GLU A 171 10.17 1.83 -6.12
CA GLU A 171 9.76 1.51 -4.75
C GLU A 171 10.90 1.76 -3.75
N PRO A 172 10.62 1.89 -2.43
CA PRO A 172 11.64 2.11 -1.41
C PRO A 172 12.87 1.18 -1.47
N TYR A 173 12.72 -0.05 -1.96
CA TYR A 173 13.78 -1.04 -2.16
C TYR A 173 14.12 -1.31 -3.62
N GLY A 174 13.54 -0.54 -4.54
CA GLY A 174 13.82 -0.58 -5.96
C GLY A 174 15.24 -0.07 -6.24
N HIS A 175 15.88 -0.67 -7.25
CA HIS A 175 17.25 -0.33 -7.67
C HIS A 175 17.39 1.09 -8.24
N LEU A 176 16.27 1.75 -8.57
CA LEU A 176 16.20 3.12 -9.08
C LEU A 176 15.44 4.06 -8.11
N ASN A 177 15.38 3.75 -6.82
CA ASN A 177 14.77 4.66 -5.86
C ASN A 177 15.58 5.98 -5.80
N PRO A 178 14.97 7.15 -6.10
CA PRO A 178 15.68 8.43 -6.11
C PRO A 178 16.09 8.92 -4.71
N LYS A 179 15.57 8.33 -3.62
CA LYS A 179 16.03 8.60 -2.25
C LYS A 179 17.18 7.63 -1.89
N TRP A 180 18.40 7.98 -2.30
CA TRP A 180 19.67 7.24 -2.09
C TRP A 180 19.94 6.87 -0.60
N THR A 181 19.35 7.60 0.34
CA THR A 181 19.49 7.42 1.79
C THR A 181 19.02 6.04 2.30
N LYS A 182 18.04 5.38 1.65
CA LYS A 182 17.58 4.04 2.07
C LYS A 182 18.52 2.90 1.66
N TYR A 183 19.35 3.09 0.64
CA TYR A 183 20.40 2.14 0.26
C TYR A 183 21.54 2.16 1.30
N PHE A 184 21.94 3.36 1.77
CA PHE A 184 22.94 3.51 2.83
C PHE A 184 22.47 2.88 4.16
N HIS A 185 21.19 3.04 4.51
CA HIS A 185 20.60 2.40 5.70
C HIS A 185 20.56 0.86 5.62
N LYS A 186 20.40 0.29 4.42
CA LYS A 186 20.43 -1.16 4.16
C LYS A 186 21.83 -1.78 4.40
N VAL A 187 22.88 -1.00 4.19
CA VAL A 187 24.27 -1.46 4.34
C VAL A 187 24.79 -1.29 5.79
N CYS A 188 24.34 -0.27 6.52
CA CYS A 188 24.84 0.00 7.88
C CYS A 188 24.01 -0.62 9.04
N CYS A 189 22.71 -0.88 8.90
CA CYS A 189 21.86 -1.45 9.98
C CYS A 189 20.70 -2.35 9.45
N PRO A 190 20.96 -3.64 9.12
CA PRO A 190 19.94 -4.55 8.57
C PRO A 190 18.80 -4.92 9.53
N CYS A 191 18.96 -4.69 10.84
CA CYS A 191 17.93 -4.95 11.86
C CYS A 191 16.99 -3.75 12.13
N CYS A 192 17.34 -2.53 11.72
CA CYS A 192 16.57 -1.32 12.05
C CYS A 192 15.71 -0.80 10.89
N PHE A 193 16.07 -1.12 9.64
CA PHE A 193 15.48 -0.48 8.47
C PHE A 193 14.74 -1.47 7.56
N GLY A 194 13.41 -1.32 7.58
CA GLY A 194 12.47 -1.99 6.70
C GLY A 194 11.49 -2.91 7.42
N ARG A 195 10.43 -3.32 6.72
CA ARG A 195 9.43 -4.24 7.26
C ARG A 195 9.92 -5.67 7.08
N GLY A 196 10.66 -6.20 8.07
CA GLY A 196 11.29 -7.53 8.01
C GLY A 196 10.33 -8.73 7.91
N CYS A 197 9.01 -8.49 7.92
CA CYS A 197 7.97 -9.48 7.63
C CYS A 197 7.43 -9.42 6.19
N LEU A 198 7.87 -8.45 5.38
CA LEU A 198 7.44 -8.27 3.98
C LEU A 198 8.53 -8.71 3.00
N VAL A 199 8.09 -9.20 1.84
CA VAL A 199 9.00 -9.49 0.73
C VAL A 199 9.46 -8.17 0.09
N PRO A 200 10.77 -7.94 -0.09
CA PRO A 200 11.26 -6.71 -0.71
C PRO A 200 10.81 -6.57 -2.16
N ASN A 201 10.51 -5.33 -2.60
CA ASN A 201 10.32 -4.96 -4.01
C ASN A 201 9.14 -5.68 -4.71
N GLN A 202 8.09 -6.01 -3.95
CA GLN A 202 6.82 -6.57 -4.43
C GLN A 202 5.62 -5.69 -4.04
N GLY A 203 5.83 -4.39 -3.75
CA GLY A 203 4.74 -3.51 -3.32
C GLY A 203 3.64 -3.37 -4.38
N TYR A 204 4.02 -3.27 -5.65
CA TYR A 204 3.08 -3.24 -6.78
C TYR A 204 2.20 -4.50 -6.88
N LEU A 205 2.70 -5.68 -6.49
CA LEU A 205 1.90 -6.90 -6.41
C LEU A 205 0.95 -6.86 -5.22
N SER A 206 1.40 -6.35 -4.08
CA SER A 206 0.55 -6.13 -2.90
C SER A 206 -0.63 -5.20 -3.23
N GLU A 207 -0.40 -4.14 -4.00
CA GLU A 207 -1.45 -3.23 -4.49
C GLU A 207 -2.47 -3.95 -5.38
N ALA A 208 -2.01 -4.68 -6.40
CA ALA A 208 -2.89 -5.40 -7.32
C ALA A 208 -3.65 -6.54 -6.62
N ALA A 209 -3.00 -7.23 -5.69
CA ALA A 209 -3.58 -8.32 -4.93
C ALA A 209 -4.62 -7.87 -3.91
N ALA A 210 -4.47 -6.67 -3.33
CA ALA A 210 -5.52 -6.08 -2.51
C ALA A 210 -6.81 -5.86 -3.34
N SER A 211 -6.68 -5.37 -4.57
CA SER A 211 -7.82 -5.25 -5.49
C SER A 211 -8.41 -6.62 -5.87
N LEU A 212 -7.59 -7.66 -6.03
CA LEU A 212 -8.08 -9.01 -6.30
C LEU A 212 -8.85 -9.59 -5.11
N VAL A 213 -8.32 -9.45 -3.90
CA VAL A 213 -8.98 -9.89 -2.66
C VAL A 213 -10.30 -9.14 -2.46
N ASP A 214 -10.31 -7.83 -2.68
CA ASP A 214 -11.50 -6.98 -2.62
C ASP A 214 -12.60 -7.47 -3.57
N GLN A 215 -12.27 -7.69 -4.85
CA GLN A 215 -13.21 -8.21 -5.85
C GLN A 215 -13.72 -9.60 -5.49
N LYS A 216 -12.82 -10.51 -5.09
CA LYS A 216 -13.18 -11.90 -4.76
C LYS A 216 -14.03 -11.98 -3.49
N LEU A 217 -13.88 -11.05 -2.56
CA LEU A 217 -14.73 -10.91 -1.36
C LEU A 217 -15.96 -10.01 -1.57
N GLY A 218 -16.06 -9.27 -2.68
CA GLY A 218 -17.19 -8.40 -3.00
C GLY A 218 -17.33 -7.25 -2.01
N LEU A 219 -16.19 -6.66 -1.64
CA LEU A 219 -16.13 -5.55 -0.69
C LEU A 219 -16.38 -4.21 -1.40
N ASP A 220 -15.87 -4.07 -2.63
CA ASP A 220 -16.03 -2.92 -3.50
C ASP A 220 -15.52 -1.61 -2.87
N ILE A 221 -14.38 -1.68 -2.17
CA ILE A 221 -13.74 -0.53 -1.52
C ILE A 221 -12.34 -0.23 -2.06
N VAL A 222 -11.66 -1.18 -2.71
CA VAL A 222 -10.37 -0.92 -3.36
C VAL A 222 -10.62 -0.43 -4.79
N PRO A 223 -10.19 0.79 -5.17
CA PRO A 223 -10.24 1.19 -6.56
C PRO A 223 -9.47 0.18 -7.42
N LYS A 224 -10.10 -0.27 -8.50
CA LYS A 224 -9.58 -1.36 -9.34
C LYS A 224 -8.11 -1.14 -9.66
N THR A 225 -7.28 -2.12 -9.32
CA THR A 225 -5.82 -2.03 -9.44
C THR A 225 -5.26 -3.28 -10.12
N LYS A 226 -4.50 -3.10 -11.21
CA LYS A 226 -3.82 -4.21 -11.91
C LYS A 226 -2.35 -3.92 -12.15
N VAL A 227 -1.59 -4.96 -12.47
CA VAL A 227 -0.19 -4.83 -12.92
C VAL A 227 -0.19 -4.36 -14.37
N VAL A 228 0.48 -3.24 -14.64
CA VAL A 228 0.55 -2.59 -15.96
C VAL A 228 2.01 -2.24 -16.26
N SER A 229 2.35 -2.21 -17.54
CA SER A 229 3.63 -1.73 -18.06
C SER A 229 3.45 -0.40 -18.78
N LEU A 230 4.01 0.69 -18.26
CA LEU A 230 3.94 2.02 -18.89
C LEU A 230 5.33 2.54 -19.26
N VAL A 231 5.39 3.37 -20.29
CA VAL A 231 6.57 4.15 -20.68
C VAL A 231 6.21 5.63 -20.52
N SER A 232 7.08 6.43 -19.89
CA SER A 232 6.93 7.88 -19.85
C SER A 232 8.27 8.56 -19.59
N GLU A 233 8.57 9.67 -20.26
CA GLU A 233 9.81 10.44 -20.02
C GLU A 233 9.91 11.01 -18.59
N THR A 234 8.78 11.16 -17.91
CA THR A 234 8.70 11.66 -16.53
C THR A 234 9.08 10.62 -15.48
N PHE A 235 9.13 9.34 -15.83
CA PHE A 235 9.59 8.31 -14.90
C PHE A 235 11.11 8.38 -14.66
N HIS A 236 11.55 7.81 -13.54
CA HIS A 236 12.95 7.85 -13.15
C HIS A 236 13.77 6.74 -13.83
N TYR A 237 14.45 7.06 -14.93
CA TYR A 237 15.34 6.14 -15.65
C TYR A 237 16.82 6.41 -15.37
N SER A 238 17.65 5.37 -15.52
CA SER A 238 19.11 5.51 -15.43
C SER A 238 19.64 6.43 -16.54
N ALA A 239 20.79 7.07 -16.29
CA ALA A 239 21.46 7.90 -17.31
C ALA A 239 21.77 7.10 -18.59
N ILE A 240 22.10 5.82 -18.43
CA ILE A 240 22.38 4.89 -19.54
C ILE A 240 21.11 4.67 -20.38
N ASP A 241 19.96 4.44 -19.76
CA ASP A 241 18.71 4.21 -20.49
C ASP A 241 18.26 5.47 -21.25
N ARG A 242 18.43 6.65 -20.64
CA ARG A 242 18.16 7.94 -21.31
C ARG A 242 19.11 8.19 -22.48
N ALA A 243 20.41 7.86 -22.34
CA ALA A 243 21.37 8.00 -23.42
C ALA A 243 21.08 7.02 -24.57
N LYS A 244 20.74 5.77 -24.26
CA LYS A 244 20.37 4.74 -25.24
C LYS A 244 19.10 5.10 -26.00
N SER A 245 18.07 5.62 -25.32
CA SER A 245 16.83 6.03 -25.99
C SER A 245 17.06 7.19 -26.96
N ARG A 246 17.83 8.21 -26.54
CA ARG A 246 18.25 9.34 -27.41
C ARG A 246 19.07 8.88 -28.60
N GLY A 247 20.08 8.04 -28.39
CA GLY A 247 20.93 7.52 -29.45
C GLY A 247 20.16 6.68 -30.48
N LYS A 248 19.22 5.84 -30.03
CA LYS A 248 18.35 5.07 -30.93
C LYS A 248 17.38 5.96 -31.72
N LYS A 249 16.79 6.97 -31.07
CA LYS A 249 15.89 7.93 -31.73
C LYS A 249 16.65 8.72 -32.82
N TYR A 250 17.84 9.22 -32.48
CA TYR A 250 18.72 9.90 -33.43
C TYR A 250 19.14 8.99 -34.60
N ALA A 251 19.53 7.75 -34.33
CA ALA A 251 19.91 6.79 -35.36
C ALA A 251 18.73 6.44 -36.29
N LEU A 252 17.50 6.40 -35.78
CA LEU A 252 16.28 6.22 -36.58
C LEU A 252 16.03 7.43 -37.48
N GLU A 253 16.14 8.65 -36.95
CA GLU A 253 15.91 9.90 -37.68
C GLU A 253 16.99 10.17 -38.75
N LYS A 254 18.26 9.87 -38.44
CA LYS A 254 19.40 10.17 -39.34
C LYS A 254 19.76 9.04 -40.30
N VAL A 255 19.57 7.78 -39.91
CA VAL A 255 19.90 6.62 -40.74
C VAL A 255 18.77 5.58 -40.68
N PRO A 256 17.67 5.78 -41.42
CA PRO A 256 16.50 4.90 -41.35
C PRO A 256 16.81 3.42 -41.63
N LYS A 257 17.85 3.14 -42.44
CA LYS A 257 18.32 1.78 -42.75
C LYS A 257 18.94 1.04 -41.54
N VAL A 258 19.52 1.77 -40.59
CA VAL A 258 20.07 1.24 -39.32
C VAL A 258 19.00 1.28 -38.23
N GLY A 259 18.18 2.33 -38.22
CA GLY A 259 17.05 2.50 -37.30
C GLY A 259 16.03 1.35 -37.36
N LYS A 260 15.72 0.85 -38.56
CA LYS A 260 14.82 -0.29 -38.78
C LYS A 260 15.28 -1.61 -38.15
N ARG A 261 16.53 -1.72 -37.69
CA ARG A 261 17.04 -2.90 -36.95
C ARG A 261 16.80 -2.81 -35.44
N PHE A 262 16.40 -1.66 -34.91
CA PHE A 262 16.06 -1.54 -33.50
C PHE A 262 14.62 -2.01 -33.28
N HIS A 263 14.49 -3.18 -32.63
CA HIS A 263 13.19 -3.76 -32.25
C HIS A 263 12.42 -2.93 -31.20
N ARG A 264 13.05 -1.91 -30.60
CA ARG A 264 12.45 -1.01 -29.62
C ARG A 264 13.14 0.35 -29.65
N VAL A 265 12.43 1.37 -30.10
CA VAL A 265 12.85 2.78 -30.09
C VAL A 265 12.10 3.47 -28.95
N GLY A 266 12.82 4.16 -28.07
CA GLY A 266 12.26 4.79 -26.87
C GLY A 266 12.81 4.24 -25.55
N LEU A 267 12.23 4.72 -24.44
CA LEU A 267 12.56 4.28 -23.08
C LEU A 267 11.97 2.88 -22.81
N PRO A 268 12.60 2.05 -21.95
CA PRO A 268 12.05 0.75 -21.61
C PRO A 268 10.76 0.90 -20.78
N PRO A 269 9.74 0.04 -20.97
CA PRO A 269 8.55 0.07 -20.12
C PRO A 269 8.91 -0.31 -18.68
N LYS A 270 8.21 0.32 -17.74
CA LYS A 270 8.27 -0.01 -16.34
C LYS A 270 7.02 -0.76 -15.95
N VAL A 271 7.19 -1.91 -15.31
CA VAL A 271 6.10 -2.62 -14.64
C VAL A 271 5.79 -1.96 -13.31
N GLY A 272 4.52 -1.85 -12.97
CA GLY A 272 4.03 -1.28 -11.72
C GLY A 272 2.55 -1.55 -11.51
N SER A 273 2.03 -1.10 -10.37
CA SER A 273 0.60 -1.13 -10.12
C SER A 273 -0.03 0.12 -10.74
N PHE A 274 -1.17 -0.08 -11.40
CA PHE A 274 -2.01 0.98 -11.91
C PHE A 274 -3.36 0.89 -11.21
N GLN A 275 -3.63 1.84 -10.34
CA GLN A 275 -4.87 1.96 -9.57
C GLN A 275 -5.75 3.05 -10.19
N LEU A 276 -7.04 2.77 -10.38
CA LEU A 276 -7.98 3.79 -10.85
C LEU A 276 -8.08 4.95 -9.87
N PHE A 277 -8.13 6.18 -10.40
CA PHE A 277 -8.31 7.38 -9.60
C PHE A 277 -9.79 7.53 -9.19
N VAL A 278 -10.03 7.93 -7.95
CA VAL A 278 -11.38 8.17 -7.42
C VAL A 278 -11.61 9.66 -7.14
N GLU A 279 -12.71 10.21 -7.67
CA GLU A 279 -13.04 11.63 -7.58
C GLU A 279 -13.97 11.93 -6.39
N GLY A 280 -13.80 13.11 -5.79
CA GLY A 280 -14.65 13.57 -4.67
C GLY A 280 -14.33 12.95 -3.30
N TYR A 281 -13.26 12.16 -3.21
CA TYR A 281 -12.78 11.57 -1.96
C TYR A 281 -11.82 12.51 -1.22
N GLN A 282 -11.82 12.42 0.10
CA GLN A 282 -10.86 13.09 1.00
C GLN A 282 -10.32 12.08 2.01
N GLU A 283 -9.19 12.38 2.65
CA GLU A 283 -8.61 11.55 3.72
C GLU A 283 -9.65 11.26 4.82
N ALA A 284 -9.66 10.03 5.34
CA ALA A 284 -10.62 9.65 6.35
C ALA A 284 -10.48 10.49 7.63
N ASP A 285 -9.26 10.84 8.04
CA ASP A 285 -9.01 11.71 9.20
C ASP A 285 -9.72 13.07 9.08
N TYR A 286 -9.76 13.67 7.88
CA TYR A 286 -10.50 14.92 7.64
C TYR A 286 -11.99 14.77 7.92
N TRP A 287 -12.61 13.70 7.42
CA TRP A 287 -14.05 13.46 7.61
C TRP A 287 -14.38 13.01 9.02
N LEU A 288 -13.57 12.14 9.64
CA LEU A 288 -13.78 11.67 11.00
C LEU A 288 -13.79 12.84 11.99
N ARG A 289 -12.86 13.80 11.87
CA ARG A 289 -12.86 15.02 12.68
C ARG A 289 -14.11 15.87 12.47
N LYS A 290 -14.62 15.94 11.24
CA LYS A 290 -15.88 16.64 10.96
C LYS A 290 -17.07 15.94 11.59
N PHE A 291 -17.12 14.61 11.56
CA PHE A 291 -18.22 13.84 12.16
C PHE A 291 -18.21 13.85 13.68
N GLU A 292 -17.05 14.08 14.31
CA GLU A 292 -16.98 14.34 15.77
C GLU A 292 -17.63 15.68 16.14
N ALA A 293 -17.46 16.71 15.30
CA ALA A 293 -18.03 18.04 15.53
C ALA A 293 -19.51 18.15 15.10
N ASP A 294 -19.87 17.52 13.98
CA ASP A 294 -21.20 17.50 13.38
C ASP A 294 -21.60 16.04 13.09
N PRO A 295 -22.22 15.35 14.08
CA PRO A 295 -22.54 13.92 13.96
C PRO A 295 -23.45 13.60 12.77
N LEU A 296 -23.08 12.54 12.05
CA LEU A 296 -23.85 12.05 10.92
C LEU A 296 -25.27 11.59 11.33
N PRO A 297 -26.28 11.81 10.47
CA PRO A 297 -27.59 11.19 10.61
C PRO A 297 -27.49 9.66 10.76
N GLU A 298 -28.42 9.08 11.52
CA GLU A 298 -28.40 7.67 11.91
C GLU A 298 -28.25 6.71 10.70
N ASN A 299 -28.96 6.98 9.61
CA ASN A 299 -28.90 6.20 8.37
C ASN A 299 -27.52 6.26 7.70
N ILE A 300 -26.92 7.44 7.60
CA ILE A 300 -25.60 7.62 6.97
C ILE A 300 -24.50 7.01 7.84
N ARG A 301 -24.61 7.16 9.17
CA ARG A 301 -23.67 6.55 10.11
C ARG A 301 -23.71 5.01 10.02
N LYS A 302 -24.87 4.39 9.78
CA LYS A 302 -24.96 2.94 9.49
C LYS A 302 -24.28 2.56 8.17
N GLN A 303 -24.44 3.36 7.12
CA GLN A 303 -23.73 3.16 5.85
C GLN A 303 -22.21 3.26 6.01
N LEU A 304 -21.74 4.29 6.74
CA LEU A 304 -20.33 4.44 7.08
C LEU A 304 -19.80 3.24 7.86
N GLN A 305 -20.57 2.74 8.83
CA GLN A 305 -20.20 1.56 9.61
C GLN A 305 -20.08 0.31 8.72
N SER A 306 -21.03 0.07 7.81
CA SER A 306 -20.96 -1.05 6.85
C SER A 306 -19.72 -0.95 5.95
N GLN A 307 -19.43 0.23 5.39
CA GLN A 307 -18.23 0.49 4.61
C GLN A 307 -16.93 0.29 5.43
N PHE A 308 -16.94 0.73 6.69
CA PHE A 308 -15.81 0.57 7.61
C PHE A 308 -15.53 -0.89 7.93
N GLU A 309 -16.57 -1.70 8.15
CA GLU A 309 -16.44 -3.14 8.37
C GLU A 309 -15.80 -3.85 7.17
N ARG A 310 -16.12 -3.43 5.94
CA ARG A 310 -15.48 -3.94 4.71
C ARG A 310 -13.98 -3.60 4.68
N LEU A 311 -13.59 -2.39 5.09
CA LEU A 311 -12.18 -1.99 5.23
C LEU A 311 -11.44 -2.88 6.24
N VAL A 312 -12.08 -3.13 7.39
CA VAL A 312 -11.55 -4.03 8.44
C VAL A 312 -11.32 -5.43 7.89
N VAL A 313 -12.30 -5.98 7.17
CA VAL A 313 -12.21 -7.32 6.56
C VAL A 313 -11.04 -7.39 5.59
N LEU A 314 -10.94 -6.44 4.66
CA LEU A 314 -9.84 -6.38 3.69
C LEU A 314 -8.47 -6.35 4.40
N ASP A 315 -8.26 -5.36 5.26
CA ASP A 315 -6.99 -5.13 5.94
C ASP A 315 -6.59 -6.31 6.83
N TYR A 316 -7.56 -6.96 7.46
CA TYR A 316 -7.30 -8.14 8.28
C TYR A 316 -6.90 -9.34 7.42
N VAL A 317 -7.63 -9.63 6.34
CA VAL A 317 -7.33 -10.77 5.44
C VAL A 317 -5.93 -10.61 4.84
N ILE A 318 -5.59 -9.44 4.28
CA ILE A 318 -4.28 -9.20 3.65
C ILE A 318 -3.17 -8.93 4.67
N ARG A 319 -3.51 -8.81 5.96
CA ARG A 319 -2.66 -8.33 7.05
C ARG A 319 -1.88 -7.08 6.64
N ASN A 320 -2.60 -6.00 6.36
CA ASN A 320 -1.99 -4.72 6.03
C ASN A 320 -1.10 -4.22 7.19
N THR A 321 0.10 -3.76 6.87
CA THR A 321 1.10 -3.29 7.86
C THR A 321 1.28 -1.77 7.86
N ASP A 322 0.49 -1.05 7.07
CA ASP A 322 0.59 0.41 6.91
C ASP A 322 -0.76 1.14 6.75
N ARG A 323 -1.85 0.62 7.34
CA ARG A 323 -3.11 1.36 7.35
C ARG A 323 -3.12 2.43 8.45
N GLY A 324 -2.78 3.66 8.09
CA GLY A 324 -3.09 4.90 8.82
C GLY A 324 -4.45 5.50 8.42
N ASN A 325 -4.92 6.54 9.11
CA ASN A 325 -6.18 7.25 8.77
C ASN A 325 -6.06 8.22 7.59
N ASP A 326 -4.84 8.42 7.11
CA ASP A 326 -4.45 9.10 5.87
C ASP A 326 -4.49 8.15 4.66
N ASN A 327 -4.40 6.84 4.87
CA ASN A 327 -4.30 5.83 3.81
C ASN A 327 -5.65 5.18 3.43
N TRP A 328 -6.78 5.76 3.82
CA TRP A 328 -8.09 5.41 3.30
C TRP A 328 -8.92 6.68 3.20
N LEU A 329 -9.79 6.72 2.21
CA LEU A 329 -10.52 7.92 1.86
C LEU A 329 -12.01 7.73 2.13
N ILE A 330 -12.69 8.84 2.39
CA ILE A 330 -14.15 8.90 2.50
C ILE A 330 -14.66 9.91 1.46
N LYS A 331 -15.68 9.51 0.71
CA LYS A 331 -16.54 10.39 -0.08
C LYS A 331 -17.87 10.51 0.65
N TYR A 332 -18.30 11.73 0.96
CA TYR A 332 -19.59 11.99 1.57
C TYR A 332 -20.27 13.15 0.86
N GLU A 333 -21.46 12.90 0.32
CA GLU A 333 -22.32 13.89 -0.33
C GLU A 333 -23.47 14.24 0.62
N LYS A 334 -23.58 15.52 1.02
CA LYS A 334 -24.68 15.93 1.89
C LYS A 334 -25.98 15.97 1.07
N PRO A 335 -27.08 15.40 1.57
CA PRO A 335 -28.37 15.53 0.93
C PRO A 335 -28.78 17.02 0.91
N GLY A 336 -28.75 17.63 -0.27
CA GLY A 336 -29.05 19.05 -0.49
C GLY A 336 -27.97 19.85 -1.23
N ASP A 337 -26.77 19.31 -1.43
CA ASP A 337 -25.69 20.00 -2.16
C ASP A 337 -25.78 19.84 -3.70
N GLU A 338 -26.75 19.08 -4.21
CA GLU A 338 -27.03 18.98 -5.65
C GLU A 338 -27.96 20.11 -6.12
N ALA A 339 -27.42 21.33 -6.13
CA ALA A 339 -27.87 22.40 -7.01
C ALA A 339 -26.93 22.44 -8.24
N SER A 340 -26.88 21.36 -9.01
CA SER A 340 -26.37 21.40 -10.38
C SER A 340 -27.22 20.52 -11.27
N GLU A 341 -28.04 21.19 -12.07
CA GLU A 341 -28.83 20.62 -13.15
C GLU A 341 -28.02 19.63 -14.01
N LYS A 342 -28.53 18.41 -14.15
CA LYS A 342 -28.72 17.76 -15.44
C LYS A 342 -29.62 16.53 -15.30
N ASP A 343 -30.68 16.55 -16.10
CA ASP A 343 -31.63 15.46 -16.33
C ASP A 343 -30.96 14.09 -16.41
N SER A 344 -31.37 13.17 -15.55
CA SER A 344 -31.32 11.73 -15.80
C SER A 344 -32.41 11.04 -14.99
N GLU A 345 -33.54 10.95 -15.68
CA GLU A 345 -34.72 10.15 -15.45
C GLU A 345 -34.40 8.73 -14.91
N TRP A 346 -34.89 8.46 -13.70
CA TRP A 346 -35.25 7.14 -13.15
C TRP A 346 -34.31 5.93 -13.43
N THR A 347 -33.04 5.99 -13.01
CA THR A 347 -32.22 4.79 -12.78
C THR A 347 -31.16 5.03 -11.69
N ALA A 348 -31.58 5.18 -10.43
CA ALA A 348 -30.65 5.19 -9.30
C ALA A 348 -31.04 4.11 -8.28
N VAL A 349 -30.48 2.92 -8.46
CA VAL A 349 -30.46 1.89 -7.42
C VAL A 349 -29.58 2.42 -6.28
N ASN A 350 -30.19 2.99 -5.24
CA ASN A 350 -29.58 3.39 -3.96
C ASN A 350 -28.11 3.84 -4.06
N ASP A 351 -27.85 5.07 -4.52
CA ASP A 351 -26.51 5.61 -4.38
C ASP A 351 -26.21 5.86 -2.90
N SER A 352 -25.31 5.07 -2.33
CA SER A 352 -24.85 5.25 -0.95
C SER A 352 -24.22 6.64 -0.83
N ALA A 353 -24.81 7.51 0.00
CA ALA A 353 -24.36 8.90 0.16
C ALA A 353 -22.97 9.00 0.80
N ILE A 354 -22.48 7.92 1.41
CA ILE A 354 -21.13 7.80 1.94
C ILE A 354 -20.44 6.53 1.41
N LYS A 355 -19.19 6.65 0.95
CA LYS A 355 -18.38 5.55 0.41
C LYS A 355 -16.95 5.63 0.93
N ILE A 356 -16.31 4.49 1.17
CA ILE A 356 -14.88 4.39 1.52
C ILE A 356 -14.07 3.93 0.31
N ALA A 357 -12.86 4.46 0.16
CA ALA A 357 -11.85 3.94 -0.77
C ALA A 357 -10.57 3.54 -0.03
N ALA A 358 -10.19 2.26 -0.12
CA ALA A 358 -8.97 1.72 0.46
C ALA A 358 -7.81 1.82 -0.54
N ILE A 359 -6.97 2.85 -0.36
CA ILE A 359 -5.82 3.14 -1.22
C ILE A 359 -4.50 2.74 -0.56
N ASP A 360 -3.38 2.79 -1.29
CA ASP A 360 -2.04 2.53 -0.74
C ASP A 360 -1.89 1.19 -0.01
N ASN A 361 -2.18 0.10 -0.71
CA ASN A 361 -2.14 -1.27 -0.20
C ASN A 361 -0.79 -1.97 -0.44
N GLY A 362 0.26 -1.22 -0.79
CA GLY A 362 1.57 -1.77 -1.19
C GLY A 362 2.38 -2.45 -0.08
N LEU A 363 1.90 -2.44 1.17
CA LEU A 363 2.63 -2.94 2.35
C LEU A 363 1.76 -3.95 3.12
N ALA A 364 1.22 -4.93 2.40
CA ALA A 364 0.44 -6.05 2.90
C ALA A 364 1.08 -7.40 2.49
N PHE A 365 0.38 -8.51 2.73
CA PHE A 365 0.81 -9.88 2.46
C PHE A 365 2.17 -10.24 3.11
N PRO A 366 2.32 -10.12 4.44
CA PRO A 366 3.54 -10.52 5.11
C PRO A 366 3.73 -12.03 5.10
N PHE A 367 4.98 -12.50 4.98
CA PHE A 367 5.33 -13.93 5.03
C PHE A 367 5.44 -14.47 6.48
N LYS A 368 5.35 -13.59 7.47
CA LYS A 368 5.22 -13.95 8.89
C LYS A 368 4.49 -12.84 9.63
N HIS A 369 3.87 -13.15 10.77
CA HIS A 369 3.37 -12.08 11.64
C HIS A 369 4.52 -11.16 12.11
N PRO A 370 4.27 -9.86 12.28
CA PRO A 370 5.29 -8.93 12.77
C PRO A 370 5.83 -9.33 14.14
N ASP A 371 7.14 -9.17 14.36
CA ASP A 371 7.73 -9.43 15.67
C ASP A 371 7.22 -8.38 16.70
N GLU A 372 7.12 -8.73 17.99
CA GLU A 372 6.45 -7.88 19.01
C GLU A 372 7.04 -6.48 19.16
N TRP A 373 8.36 -6.33 18.97
CA TRP A 373 9.05 -5.04 19.02
C TRP A 373 8.67 -4.11 17.84
N ARG A 374 7.94 -4.61 16.84
CA ARG A 374 7.46 -3.86 15.68
C ARG A 374 6.08 -4.36 15.24
N ALA A 375 5.05 -3.98 16.00
CA ALA A 375 3.73 -4.60 15.91
C ALA A 375 2.90 -4.29 14.64
N TYR A 376 3.20 -3.20 13.91
CA TYR A 376 2.39 -2.66 12.79
C TYR A 376 0.88 -2.75 13.05
N PRO A 377 0.37 -1.92 13.99
CA PRO A 377 -1.02 -1.94 14.37
C PRO A 377 -1.92 -1.42 13.24
N PHE A 378 -3.18 -1.85 13.24
CA PHE A 378 -4.20 -1.24 12.41
C PHE A 378 -4.69 0.05 13.07
N HIS A 379 -4.45 1.22 12.46
CA HIS A 379 -4.77 2.49 13.13
C HIS A 379 -6.27 2.70 13.36
N TRP A 380 -7.10 2.14 12.48
CA TRP A 380 -8.54 2.16 12.64
C TRP A 380 -9.03 1.43 13.91
N ALA A 381 -8.22 0.56 14.53
CA ALA A 381 -8.62 -0.17 15.74
C ALA A 381 -8.83 0.75 16.96
N TRP A 382 -8.29 1.98 16.93
CA TRP A 382 -8.50 3.00 17.97
C TRP A 382 -9.76 3.85 17.75
N LEU A 383 -10.43 3.73 16.61
CA LEU A 383 -11.65 4.48 16.33
C LEU A 383 -12.84 3.93 17.11
N SER A 384 -13.82 4.78 17.41
CA SER A 384 -15.08 4.36 18.07
C SER A 384 -15.81 3.28 17.26
N GLN A 385 -15.74 3.35 15.94
CA GLN A 385 -16.34 2.43 14.98
C GLN A 385 -15.81 1.00 15.16
N ALA A 386 -14.56 0.83 15.61
CA ALA A 386 -13.96 -0.48 15.85
C ALA A 386 -14.52 -1.19 17.09
N LYS A 387 -15.24 -0.48 17.97
CA LYS A 387 -15.91 -1.06 19.14
C LYS A 387 -17.28 -1.65 18.81
N VAL A 388 -17.86 -1.27 17.67
CA VAL A 388 -19.17 -1.76 17.22
C VAL A 388 -19.03 -3.20 16.71
N PRO A 389 -19.86 -4.15 17.16
CA PRO A 389 -19.88 -5.51 16.61
C PRO A 389 -20.12 -5.53 15.11
N PHE A 390 -19.55 -6.51 14.40
CA PHE A 390 -19.81 -6.68 12.97
C PHE A 390 -21.31 -6.82 12.70
N SER A 391 -21.82 -6.03 11.76
CA SER A 391 -23.21 -6.08 11.32
C SER A 391 -23.58 -7.43 10.70
N GLN A 392 -24.87 -7.75 10.72
CA GLN A 392 -25.39 -8.96 10.09
C GLN A 392 -25.11 -8.97 8.57
N GLU A 393 -25.19 -7.81 7.92
CA GLU A 393 -24.87 -7.62 6.49
C GLU A 393 -23.45 -8.09 6.19
N THR A 394 -22.45 -7.57 6.91
CA THR A 394 -21.04 -7.96 6.71
C THR A 394 -20.81 -9.43 7.02
N ARG A 395 -21.43 -9.95 8.09
CA ARG A 395 -21.31 -11.36 8.47
C ARG A 395 -21.80 -12.27 7.37
N GLU A 396 -22.97 -12.02 6.80
CA GLU A 396 -23.55 -12.83 5.72
C GLU A 396 -22.74 -12.73 4.43
N LEU A 397 -22.34 -11.51 4.04
CA LEU A 397 -21.53 -11.26 2.85
C LEU A 397 -20.20 -12.02 2.90
N VAL A 398 -19.52 -11.98 4.05
CA VAL A 398 -18.15 -12.50 4.18
C VAL A 398 -18.13 -13.97 4.55
N LEU A 399 -18.96 -14.43 5.51
CA LEU A 399 -18.95 -15.83 5.97
C LEU A 399 -19.32 -16.81 4.87
N SER A 400 -20.22 -16.43 3.96
CA SER A 400 -20.62 -17.25 2.81
C SER A 400 -19.45 -17.58 1.88
N ARG A 401 -18.40 -16.75 1.88
CA ARG A 401 -17.19 -16.95 1.08
C ARG A 401 -16.07 -17.60 1.89
N ILE A 402 -15.65 -16.98 2.99
CA ILE A 402 -14.44 -17.40 3.70
C ILE A 402 -14.59 -18.67 4.55
N SER A 403 -15.83 -19.11 4.80
CA SER A 403 -16.07 -20.41 5.45
C SER A 403 -15.92 -21.59 4.49
N ASP A 404 -15.99 -21.36 3.19
CA ASP A 404 -15.76 -22.37 2.16
C ASP A 404 -14.26 -22.50 1.87
N MET A 405 -13.73 -23.71 2.06
CA MET A 405 -12.32 -24.01 1.80
C MET A 405 -11.98 -23.99 0.33
N ASN A 406 -12.94 -24.26 -0.57
CA ASN A 406 -12.71 -24.14 -2.01
C ASN A 406 -12.49 -22.67 -2.40
N PHE A 407 -13.34 -21.77 -1.91
CA PHE A 407 -13.13 -20.34 -2.10
C PHE A 407 -11.75 -19.85 -1.64
N VAL A 408 -11.30 -20.27 -0.45
CA VAL A 408 -9.98 -19.89 0.09
C VAL A 408 -8.85 -20.48 -0.75
N GLN A 409 -9.01 -21.72 -1.23
CA GLN A 409 -8.08 -22.38 -2.14
C GLN A 409 -7.96 -21.60 -3.45
N ASP A 410 -9.08 -21.31 -4.10
CA ASP A 410 -9.14 -20.57 -5.36
C ASP A 410 -8.55 -19.17 -5.20
N LEU A 411 -8.77 -18.50 -4.05
CA LEU A 411 -8.16 -17.20 -3.77
C LEU A 411 -6.63 -17.32 -3.69
N CYS A 412 -6.11 -18.36 -3.03
CA CYS A 412 -4.66 -18.60 -2.98
C CYS A 412 -4.07 -18.91 -4.37
N GLU A 413 -4.83 -19.61 -5.22
CA GLU A 413 -4.41 -19.93 -6.60
C GLU A 413 -4.36 -18.69 -7.49
N ASP A 414 -5.38 -17.83 -7.44
CA ASP A 414 -5.38 -16.56 -8.16
C ASP A 414 -4.20 -15.66 -7.73
N LEU A 415 -3.93 -15.59 -6.41
CA LEU A 415 -2.78 -14.87 -5.88
C LEU A 415 -1.45 -15.48 -6.33
N HIS A 416 -1.37 -16.81 -6.43
CA HIS A 416 -0.18 -17.51 -6.93
C HIS A 416 0.08 -17.16 -8.40
N GLU A 417 -0.96 -17.19 -9.24
CA GLU A 417 -0.87 -16.84 -10.66
C GLU A 417 -0.41 -15.40 -10.87
N MET A 418 -0.82 -14.48 -9.99
CA MET A 418 -0.35 -13.10 -9.99
C MET A 418 1.11 -12.99 -9.51
N PHE A 419 1.44 -13.56 -8.35
CA PHE A 419 2.75 -13.36 -7.72
C PHE A 419 3.89 -14.04 -8.50
N LYS A 420 3.62 -15.16 -9.17
CA LYS A 420 4.63 -15.87 -9.99
C LYS A 420 5.11 -15.07 -11.21
N THR A 421 4.42 -14.01 -11.58
CA THR A 421 4.86 -13.10 -12.67
C THR A 421 6.10 -12.29 -12.28
N ASP A 422 6.40 -12.16 -10.98
CA ASP A 422 7.59 -11.48 -10.51
C ASP A 422 8.85 -12.31 -10.76
N LYS A 423 9.89 -11.68 -11.33
CA LYS A 423 11.20 -12.31 -11.52
C LYS A 423 11.87 -12.79 -10.22
N GLY A 424 11.54 -12.16 -9.09
CA GLY A 424 12.02 -12.51 -7.75
C GLY A 424 11.06 -13.40 -6.97
N PHE A 425 10.07 -14.02 -7.61
CA PHE A 425 9.13 -14.92 -6.96
C PHE A 425 9.84 -16.13 -6.34
N ASP A 426 9.56 -16.37 -5.06
CA ASP A 426 10.01 -17.57 -4.35
C ASP A 426 8.78 -18.30 -3.80
N ARG A 427 8.59 -19.55 -4.26
CA ARG A 427 7.41 -20.36 -3.93
C ARG A 427 7.32 -20.64 -2.42
N ALA A 428 8.45 -20.88 -1.76
CA ALA A 428 8.46 -21.18 -0.32
C ALA A 428 8.02 -19.96 0.50
N THR A 429 8.46 -18.76 0.12
CA THR A 429 8.03 -17.50 0.73
C THR A 429 6.56 -17.22 0.45
N PHE A 430 6.08 -17.48 -0.77
CA PHE A 430 4.67 -17.34 -1.11
C PHE A 430 3.77 -18.25 -0.25
N GLU A 431 4.14 -19.52 -0.05
CA GLU A 431 3.37 -20.41 0.83
C GLU A 431 3.31 -19.92 2.28
N LYS A 432 4.36 -19.24 2.76
CA LYS A 432 4.35 -18.57 4.07
C LYS A 432 3.44 -17.33 4.09
N GLN A 433 3.36 -16.56 3.02
CA GLN A 433 2.37 -15.48 2.91
C GLN A 433 0.95 -16.04 2.98
N MET A 434 0.68 -17.13 2.25
CA MET A 434 -0.63 -17.77 2.27
C MET A 434 -0.95 -18.44 3.61
N SER A 435 0.06 -18.92 4.35
CA SER A 435 -0.17 -19.49 5.69
C SER A 435 -0.56 -18.42 6.71
N VAL A 436 -0.01 -17.21 6.61
CA VAL A 436 -0.47 -16.05 7.39
C VAL A 436 -1.88 -15.67 6.98
N MET A 437 -2.16 -15.52 5.68
CA MET A 437 -3.50 -15.16 5.18
C MET A 437 -4.57 -16.16 5.64
N ARG A 438 -4.31 -17.48 5.57
CA ARG A 438 -5.21 -18.51 6.08
C ARG A 438 -5.44 -18.41 7.59
N GLY A 439 -4.40 -18.07 8.36
CA GLY A 439 -4.53 -17.79 9.80
C GLY A 439 -5.39 -16.57 10.11
N GLN A 440 -5.26 -15.51 9.30
CA GLN A 440 -6.14 -14.34 9.38
C GLN A 440 -7.58 -14.70 9.05
N ILE A 441 -7.81 -15.45 7.96
CA ILE A 441 -9.14 -15.93 7.57
C ILE A 441 -9.76 -16.78 8.69
N LEU A 442 -9.00 -17.67 9.32
CA LEU A 442 -9.49 -18.49 10.44
C LEU A 442 -10.00 -17.62 11.61
N ASN A 443 -9.21 -16.65 12.04
CA ASN A 443 -9.60 -15.74 13.12
C ASN A 443 -10.82 -14.89 12.74
N LEU A 444 -10.84 -14.38 11.50
CA LEU A 444 -11.96 -13.57 10.99
C LEU A 444 -13.25 -14.39 10.96
N THR A 445 -13.22 -15.62 10.45
CA THR A 445 -14.37 -16.53 10.44
C THR A 445 -14.91 -16.76 11.84
N GLN A 446 -14.04 -16.99 12.83
CA GLN A 446 -14.48 -17.17 14.22
C GLN A 446 -15.08 -15.87 14.80
N ALA A 447 -14.44 -14.73 14.57
CA ALA A 447 -14.95 -13.44 15.06
C ALA A 447 -16.33 -13.08 14.47
N LEU A 448 -16.54 -13.34 13.18
CA LEU A 448 -17.82 -13.11 12.53
C LEU A 448 -18.89 -14.08 13.04
N LYS A 449 -18.57 -15.34 13.29
CA LYS A 449 -19.51 -16.30 13.92
C LYS A 449 -19.94 -15.85 15.31
N ASP A 450 -18.98 -15.42 16.11
CA ASP A 450 -19.20 -14.97 17.50
C ASP A 450 -19.83 -13.57 17.61
N GLY A 451 -19.98 -12.83 16.50
CA GLY A 451 -20.49 -11.45 16.53
C GLY A 451 -19.54 -10.49 17.26
N LYS A 452 -18.23 -10.69 17.14
CA LYS A 452 -17.21 -9.81 17.73
C LYS A 452 -17.14 -8.46 17.01
N SER A 453 -16.53 -7.47 17.64
CA SER A 453 -16.18 -6.19 17.02
C SER A 453 -14.77 -6.22 16.39
N PRO A 454 -14.45 -5.28 15.48
CA PRO A 454 -13.10 -5.14 14.92
C PRO A 454 -11.98 -5.07 15.97
N ILE A 455 -12.19 -4.38 17.09
CA ILE A 455 -11.20 -4.29 18.17
C ILE A 455 -11.00 -5.65 18.88
N GLN A 456 -12.05 -6.45 19.03
CA GLN A 456 -11.95 -7.80 19.59
C GLN A 456 -11.26 -8.77 18.63
N LEU A 457 -11.48 -8.61 17.31
CA LEU A 457 -10.80 -9.40 16.28
C LEU A 457 -9.27 -9.19 16.30
N VAL A 458 -8.80 -7.94 16.41
CA VAL A 458 -7.34 -7.67 16.44
C VAL A 458 -6.66 -8.11 17.74
N GLN A 459 -7.44 -8.33 18.80
CA GLN A 459 -6.97 -8.88 20.08
C GLN A 459 -6.86 -10.42 20.06
N MET A 460 -7.39 -11.09 19.04
CA MET A 460 -7.29 -12.54 18.93
C MET A 460 -5.83 -12.98 18.76
N PRO A 461 -5.44 -14.13 19.35
CA PRO A 461 -4.10 -14.67 19.18
C PRO A 461 -3.76 -14.87 17.70
N ARG A 462 -2.51 -14.59 17.34
CA ARG A 462 -2.04 -14.70 15.95
C ARG A 462 -1.90 -16.18 15.59
N VAL A 463 -2.47 -16.56 14.45
CA VAL A 463 -2.43 -17.93 13.94
C VAL A 463 -1.77 -17.95 12.58
N VAL A 464 -1.07 -19.04 12.29
CA VAL A 464 -0.58 -19.40 10.96
C VAL A 464 -1.13 -20.78 10.63
N VAL A 465 -1.60 -20.97 9.40
CA VAL A 465 -2.18 -22.25 8.93
C VAL A 465 -1.38 -22.77 7.74
N GLU A 466 -0.55 -23.77 8.00
CA GLU A 466 0.35 -24.38 7.03
C GLU A 466 -0.32 -25.58 6.34
N ARG A 467 -0.06 -25.78 5.05
CA ARG A 467 -0.42 -27.03 4.37
C ARG A 467 0.62 -28.09 4.71
N SER A 468 0.21 -29.24 5.21
CA SER A 468 1.12 -30.37 5.37
C SER A 468 1.46 -30.93 3.99
N THR A 469 2.74 -30.97 3.65
CA THR A 469 3.22 -31.72 2.48
C THR A 469 3.29 -33.20 2.86
N SER A 470 2.29 -33.99 2.49
CA SER A 470 2.39 -35.45 2.55
C SER A 470 3.40 -35.92 1.50
N GLY A 471 4.64 -36.18 1.90
CA GLY A 471 5.71 -36.70 1.05
C GLY A 471 6.21 -38.06 1.53
N ASN A 472 5.98 -39.09 0.71
CA ASN A 472 6.64 -40.40 0.63
C ASN A 472 6.52 -41.40 1.80
N GLN A 473 5.51 -42.28 1.72
CA GLN A 473 5.71 -43.74 1.62
C GLN A 473 4.50 -44.35 0.88
N GLY A 474 4.79 -45.21 -0.09
CA GLY A 474 3.83 -45.61 -1.12
C GLY A 474 2.58 -46.33 -0.60
N ARG A 475 1.42 -45.84 -1.02
CA ARG A 475 0.24 -46.57 -1.55
C ARG A 475 -0.91 -45.57 -1.63
N VAL A 476 -1.72 -45.72 -2.68
CA VAL A 476 -2.85 -44.86 -3.05
C VAL A 476 -3.71 -44.52 -1.83
N VAL A 477 -3.76 -43.25 -1.44
CA VAL A 477 -4.71 -42.70 -0.46
C VAL A 477 -5.12 -41.30 -0.94
N GLN A 478 -6.42 -41.03 -0.86
CA GLN A 478 -7.09 -39.80 -1.31
C GLN A 478 -6.34 -38.52 -0.92
N LEU A 479 -6.30 -37.57 -1.86
CA LEU A 479 -5.63 -36.27 -1.77
C LEU A 479 -6.34 -35.33 -0.77
N GLY A 480 -6.32 -35.67 0.53
CA GLY A 480 -6.70 -34.75 1.59
C GLY A 480 -5.52 -33.86 1.94
N SER A 481 -5.57 -32.56 1.62
CA SER A 481 -4.59 -31.60 2.13
C SER A 481 -4.80 -31.46 3.64
N ALA A 482 -3.95 -32.09 4.45
CA ALA A 482 -3.97 -31.83 5.88
C ALA A 482 -3.39 -30.42 6.16
N PHE A 483 -3.98 -29.71 7.12
CA PHE A 483 -3.56 -28.37 7.52
C PHE A 483 -3.09 -28.38 8.98
N THR A 484 -1.96 -27.75 9.26
CA THR A 484 -1.42 -27.58 10.61
C THR A 484 -1.67 -26.16 11.09
N GLN A 485 -2.32 -26.00 12.23
CA GLN A 485 -2.56 -24.70 12.87
C GLN A 485 -1.50 -24.45 13.94
N THR A 486 -0.81 -23.32 13.85
CA THR A 486 0.17 -22.91 14.87
C THR A 486 -0.27 -21.58 15.50
N PHE A 487 -0.48 -21.60 16.81
CA PHE A 487 -0.82 -20.42 17.60
C PHE A 487 0.44 -19.76 18.16
N HIS A 488 0.63 -18.47 17.87
CA HIS A 488 1.69 -17.68 18.49
C HIS A 488 1.16 -17.01 19.76
N CYS A 489 1.20 -17.75 20.87
CA CYS A 489 1.01 -17.22 22.21
C CYS A 489 2.37 -17.13 22.90
N LYS A 490 3.12 -16.04 22.70
CA LYS A 490 4.22 -15.70 23.61
C LYS A 490 3.76 -14.51 24.46
N ARG A 491 3.92 -14.64 25.78
CA ARG A 491 3.71 -13.51 26.69
C ARG A 491 4.77 -12.45 26.37
N PRO A 492 4.43 -11.15 26.35
CA PRO A 492 5.43 -10.10 26.14
C PRO A 492 6.56 -10.29 27.14
N PHE A 493 7.79 -10.31 26.63
CA PHE A 493 9.01 -10.62 27.40
C PHE A 493 9.32 -9.59 28.51
N PHE A 494 8.51 -8.53 28.61
CA PHE A 494 8.44 -7.62 29.75
C PHE A 494 7.00 -7.52 30.25
N SER A 495 6.61 -8.47 31.09
CA SER A 495 5.50 -8.33 32.04
C SER A 495 6.01 -8.66 33.44
N SER A 496 6.94 -7.85 33.91
CA SER A 496 7.15 -7.60 35.33
C SER A 496 7.45 -6.12 35.48
N TRP A 497 6.51 -5.37 36.04
CA TRP A 497 6.63 -4.51 37.22
C TRP A 497 5.29 -3.80 37.42
#